data_AF-A0AAU6JAK0-F1
#
_entry.id   AF-A0AAU6JAK0-F1
#
_cell.length_a   1.000
_cell.length_b   1.000
_cell.length_c   1.000
_cell.angle_alpha   90.00
_cell.angle_beta   90.00
_cell.angle_gamma   90.00
#
_symmetry.space_group_name_H-M   'P 1'
#
loop_
_entity.id
_entity.type
_entity.pdbx_description
1 polymer ?
#
loop_
_entity_poly.entity_id
_entity_poly.type
_entity_poly.pdbx_seq_one_letter_code
_entity_poly.pdbx_strand_id
1 'polypeptide(L)'
;MPEQSAPEELRDIAPKLVEVTNDVLFGDIWNRPGLSPRDRSLVTVSTLAALYRSEQLDYHLGVALDNGLSVQELSEAITHLAFYAGWPNAMTAINRLKKIADQRDSS
;
A
#
# COMPACT_ATOMS: atom_id res chain seq x y z
N MET A 1 -6.27 11.94 1.89
CA MET A 1 -5.43 11.19 0.95
C MET A 1 -4.98 12.17 -0.11
N PRO A 2 -3.67 12.34 -0.38
CA PRO A 2 -3.24 13.07 -1.56
C PRO A 2 -3.86 12.43 -2.81
N GLU A 3 -4.14 13.22 -3.83
CA GLU A 3 -4.81 12.77 -5.06
C GLU A 3 -3.94 11.72 -5.74
N GLN A 4 -4.36 10.45 -5.68
CA GLN A 4 -3.65 9.33 -6.29
C GLN A 4 -4.12 9.19 -7.74
N SER A 5 -3.18 9.10 -8.67
CA SER A 5 -3.46 8.91 -10.10
C SER A 5 -2.41 8.03 -10.76
N ALA A 6 -2.75 7.45 -11.91
CA ALA A 6 -1.76 6.83 -12.77
C ALA A 6 -0.76 7.88 -13.28
N PRO A 7 0.50 7.49 -13.53
CA PRO A 7 1.46 8.31 -14.25
C PRO A 7 0.97 8.57 -15.68
N GLU A 8 0.84 9.85 -16.05
CA GLU A 8 0.25 10.28 -17.31
C GLU A 8 1.13 9.92 -18.53
N GLU A 9 2.45 9.84 -18.33
CA GLU A 9 3.41 9.38 -19.34
C GLU A 9 3.14 7.95 -19.83
N LEU A 10 2.40 7.13 -19.07
CA LEU A 10 2.03 5.78 -19.50
C LEU A 10 0.83 5.77 -20.46
N ARG A 11 0.12 6.89 -20.64
CA ARG A 11 -1.10 6.97 -21.46
C ARG A 11 -0.81 6.68 -22.93
N ASP A 12 0.36 7.03 -23.43
CA ASP A 12 0.76 6.77 -24.82
C ASP A 12 0.93 5.27 -25.12
N ILE A 13 1.22 4.46 -24.10
CA ILE A 13 1.44 3.00 -24.23
C ILE A 13 0.19 2.23 -23.81
N ALA A 14 -0.46 2.63 -22.73
CA ALA A 14 -1.56 1.91 -22.10
C ALA A 14 -2.69 2.86 -21.67
N PRO A 15 -3.38 3.52 -22.62
CA PRO A 15 -4.35 4.57 -22.31
C PRO A 15 -5.49 4.08 -21.44
N LYS A 16 -5.99 2.86 -21.69
CA LYS A 16 -7.06 2.28 -20.88
C LYS A 16 -6.61 1.96 -19.45
N LEU A 17 -5.34 1.59 -19.24
CA LEU A 17 -4.82 1.33 -17.90
C LEU A 17 -4.76 2.61 -17.07
N VAL A 18 -4.31 3.71 -17.66
CA VAL A 18 -4.32 5.04 -17.02
C VAL A 18 -5.76 5.46 -16.69
N GLU A 19 -6.69 5.33 -17.65
CA GLU A 19 -8.11 5.64 -17.45
C GLU A 19 -8.71 4.86 -16.27
N VAL A 20 -8.61 3.51 -16.25
CA VAL A 20 -9.22 2.73 -15.17
C VAL A 20 -8.52 2.92 -13.82
N THR A 21 -7.24 3.29 -13.81
CA THR A 21 -6.53 3.62 -12.56
C THR A 21 -7.06 4.93 -11.98
N ASN A 22 -7.29 5.95 -12.81
CA ASN A 22 -7.82 7.23 -12.35
C ASN A 22 -9.30 7.10 -11.99
N ASP A 23 -10.13 6.61 -12.91
CA ASP A 23 -11.58 6.73 -12.80
C ASP A 23 -12.18 5.63 -11.91
N VAL A 24 -11.68 4.39 -12.05
CA VAL A 24 -12.25 3.23 -11.32
C VAL A 24 -11.51 2.99 -10.01
N LEU A 25 -10.18 2.86 -10.03
CA LEU A 25 -9.43 2.54 -8.82
C LEU A 25 -9.50 3.70 -7.81
N PHE A 26 -8.94 4.86 -8.16
CA PHE A 26 -8.86 5.99 -7.24
C PHE A 26 -10.12 6.86 -7.24
N GLY A 27 -10.86 6.93 -8.36
CA GLY A 27 -12.11 7.68 -8.47
C GLY A 27 -13.31 7.01 -7.79
N ASP A 28 -13.39 5.67 -7.77
CA ASP A 28 -14.49 4.92 -7.15
C ASP A 28 -14.01 3.99 -6.02
N ILE A 29 -13.28 2.93 -6.34
CA ILE A 29 -13.04 1.79 -5.43
C ILE A 29 -12.42 2.22 -4.09
N TRP A 30 -11.45 3.13 -4.10
CA TRP A 30 -10.83 3.66 -2.87
C TRP A 30 -11.74 4.60 -2.05
N ASN A 31 -12.76 5.20 -2.68
CA ASN A 31 -13.68 6.15 -2.05
C ASN A 31 -14.99 5.52 -1.56
N ARG A 32 -15.23 4.24 -1.83
CA ARG A 32 -16.46 3.55 -1.43
C ARG A 32 -16.64 3.57 0.11
N PRO A 33 -17.81 3.95 0.64
CA PRO A 33 -18.00 4.25 2.06
C PRO A 33 -18.01 3.03 2.99
N GLY A 34 -18.13 1.81 2.45
CA GLY A 34 -18.25 0.58 3.25
C GLY A 34 -16.96 0.16 3.97
N LEU A 35 -15.81 0.76 3.64
CA LEU A 35 -14.54 0.50 4.32
C LEU A 35 -13.72 1.78 4.34
N SER A 36 -13.18 2.13 5.50
CA SER A 36 -12.41 3.36 5.69
C SER A 36 -11.11 3.33 4.86
N PRO A 37 -10.54 4.50 4.50
CA PRO A 37 -9.22 4.55 3.84
C PRO A 37 -8.13 3.84 4.66
N ARG A 38 -8.18 3.96 6.00
CA ARG A 38 -7.28 3.27 6.93
C ARG A 38 -7.33 1.75 6.73
N ASP A 39 -8.53 1.18 6.75
CA ASP A 39 -8.70 -0.28 6.67
C ASP A 39 -8.46 -0.79 5.24
N ARG A 40 -8.76 0.01 4.21
CA ARG A 40 -8.36 -0.28 2.82
C ARG A 40 -6.84 -0.38 2.69
N SER A 41 -6.11 0.58 3.25
CA SER A 41 -4.65 0.56 3.26
C SER A 41 -4.10 -0.67 3.98
N LEU A 42 -4.70 -1.09 5.10
CA LEU A 42 -4.31 -2.33 5.79
C LEU A 42 -4.45 -3.53 4.85
N VAL A 43 -5.61 -3.69 4.21
CA VAL A 43 -5.86 -4.81 3.26
C VAL A 43 -4.87 -4.77 2.10
N THR A 44 -4.63 -3.60 1.51
CA THR A 44 -3.68 -3.44 0.39
C THR A 44 -2.26 -3.82 0.80
N VAL A 45 -1.75 -3.27 1.91
CA VAL A 45 -0.41 -3.58 2.42
C VAL A 45 -0.27 -5.07 2.72
N SER A 46 -1.25 -5.66 3.43
CA SER A 46 -1.23 -7.08 3.76
C SER A 46 -1.21 -7.96 2.51
N THR A 47 -1.97 -7.59 1.49
CA THR A 47 -2.02 -8.32 0.22
C THR A 47 -0.70 -8.21 -0.55
N LEU A 48 -0.12 -7.01 -0.64
CA LEU A 48 1.16 -6.79 -1.33
C LEU A 48 2.32 -7.52 -0.63
N ALA A 49 2.33 -7.52 0.70
CA ALA A 49 3.28 -8.30 1.49
C ALA A 49 3.11 -9.81 1.23
N ALA A 50 1.88 -10.31 1.27
CA ALA A 50 1.59 -11.73 1.02
C ALA A 50 1.93 -12.20 -0.40
N LEU A 51 1.82 -11.31 -1.40
CA LEU A 51 2.14 -11.60 -2.80
C LEU A 51 3.59 -11.26 -3.20
N TYR A 52 4.44 -10.87 -2.24
CA TYR A 52 5.83 -10.46 -2.47
C TYR A 52 5.99 -9.31 -3.48
N ARG A 53 5.03 -8.38 -3.54
CA ARG A 53 5.02 -7.22 -4.46
C ARG A 53 5.74 -6.02 -3.84
N SER A 54 7.01 -6.22 -3.49
CA SER A 54 7.79 -5.25 -2.72
C SER A 54 7.96 -3.88 -3.38
N GLU A 55 7.95 -3.79 -4.71
CA GLU A 55 8.04 -2.52 -5.46
C GLU A 55 6.85 -1.59 -5.23
N GLN A 56 5.65 -2.16 -5.04
CA GLN A 56 4.43 -1.41 -4.73
C GLN A 56 4.25 -1.21 -3.22
N LEU A 57 4.89 -2.07 -2.41
CA LEU A 57 4.73 -2.08 -0.95
C LEU A 57 5.26 -0.79 -0.31
N ASP A 58 6.43 -0.29 -0.72
CA ASP A 58 7.03 0.94 -0.17
C ASP A 58 6.05 2.13 -0.27
N TYR A 59 5.42 2.31 -1.44
CA TYR A 59 4.41 3.36 -1.67
C TYR A 59 3.19 3.18 -0.74
N HIS A 60 2.60 1.98 -0.73
CA HIS A 60 1.37 1.73 0.02
C HIS A 60 1.58 1.72 1.54
N LEU A 61 2.80 1.44 2.04
CA LEU A 61 3.15 1.63 3.45
C LEU A 61 3.09 3.12 3.83
N GLY A 62 3.60 4.01 2.97
CA GLY A 62 3.45 5.45 3.18
C GLY A 62 1.99 5.88 3.23
N VAL A 63 1.20 5.46 2.24
CA VAL A 63 -0.24 5.76 2.18
C VAL A 63 -0.98 5.21 3.42
N ALA A 64 -0.61 4.02 3.89
CA ALA A 64 -1.19 3.44 5.10
C ALA A 64 -0.96 4.31 6.34
N LEU A 65 0.25 4.81 6.51
CA LEU A 65 0.60 5.73 7.59
C LEU A 65 -0.16 7.06 7.47
N ASP A 66 -0.27 7.62 6.26
CA ASP A 66 -1.02 8.86 6.01
C ASP A 66 -2.53 8.70 6.26
N ASN A 67 -3.06 7.48 6.04
CA ASN A 67 -4.44 7.12 6.34
C ASN A 67 -4.67 6.72 7.81
N GLY A 68 -3.65 6.84 8.68
CA GLY A 68 -3.78 6.71 10.12
C GLY A 68 -3.50 5.32 10.70
N LEU A 69 -2.88 4.41 9.96
CA LEU A 69 -2.25 3.23 10.57
C LEU A 69 -0.95 3.65 11.26
N SER A 70 -0.65 3.03 12.39
CA SER A 70 0.64 3.18 13.06
C SER A 70 1.66 2.17 12.55
N VAL A 71 2.95 2.49 12.74
CA VAL A 71 4.04 1.52 12.50
C VAL A 71 3.84 0.25 13.33
N GLN A 72 3.33 0.37 14.55
CA GLN A 72 3.05 -0.77 15.42
C GLN A 72 1.96 -1.68 14.83
N GLU A 73 0.83 -1.14 14.38
CA GLU A 73 -0.24 -1.94 13.76
C GLU A 73 0.22 -2.63 12.47
N LEU A 74 1.01 -1.94 11.64
CA LEU A 74 1.59 -2.53 10.43
C LEU A 74 2.59 -3.65 10.77
N SER A 75 3.41 -3.45 11.81
CA SER A 75 4.35 -4.46 12.31
C SER A 75 3.62 -5.72 12.78
N GLU A 76 2.54 -5.57 13.55
CA GLU A 76 1.70 -6.70 14.01
C GLU A 76 1.04 -7.43 12.84
N ALA A 77 0.47 -6.69 11.88
CA ALA A 77 -0.14 -7.31 10.70
C ALA A 77 0.87 -8.10 9.87
N ILE A 78 2.08 -7.55 9.65
CA ILE A 78 3.17 -8.23 8.93
C ILE A 78 3.66 -9.46 9.69
N THR A 79 3.78 -9.36 11.01
CA THR A 79 4.16 -10.49 11.87
C THR A 79 3.13 -11.61 11.79
N HIS A 80 1.83 -11.25 11.83
CA HIS A 80 0.75 -12.21 11.66
C HIS A 80 0.80 -12.90 10.29
N LEU A 81 1.13 -12.16 9.22
CA LEU A 81 1.29 -12.71 7.88
C LEU A 81 2.44 -13.71 7.75
N ALA A 82 3.44 -13.71 8.64
CA ALA A 82 4.50 -14.72 8.60
C ALA A 82 3.94 -16.16 8.70
N PHE A 83 2.82 -16.33 9.41
CA PHE A 83 2.14 -17.61 9.58
C PHE A 83 1.26 -18.03 8.38
N TYR A 84 0.80 -17.07 7.56
CA TYR A 84 -0.13 -17.32 6.44
C TYR A 84 0.54 -17.22 5.07
N ALA A 85 1.53 -16.35 4.93
CA ALA A 85 2.23 -16.06 3.69
C ALA A 85 3.72 -16.45 3.74
N GLY A 86 4.21 -16.94 4.89
CA GLY A 86 5.57 -17.43 5.06
C GLY A 86 6.57 -16.38 5.53
N TRP A 87 7.61 -16.86 6.21
CA TRP A 87 8.66 -16.04 6.81
C TRP A 87 9.39 -15.09 5.83
N PRO A 88 9.76 -15.52 4.60
CA PRO A 88 10.41 -14.63 3.63
C PRO A 88 9.58 -13.40 3.28
N ASN A 89 8.26 -13.56 3.13
CA ASN A 89 7.34 -12.47 2.80
C ASN A 89 7.28 -11.45 3.94
N ALA A 90 7.13 -11.94 5.18
CA ALA A 90 7.10 -11.08 6.36
C ALA A 90 8.43 -10.35 6.59
N MET A 91 9.57 -11.05 6.46
CA MET A 91 10.90 -10.44 6.61
C MET A 91 11.18 -9.37 5.55
N THR A 92 10.78 -9.60 4.30
CA THR A 92 10.90 -8.56 3.26
C THR A 92 10.00 -7.37 3.60
N ALA A 93 8.74 -7.60 3.98
CA ALA A 93 7.80 -6.53 4.30
C ALA A 93 8.22 -5.70 5.52
N ILE A 94 8.72 -6.32 6.60
CA ILE A 94 9.13 -5.59 7.81
C ILE A 94 10.36 -4.73 7.57
N ASN A 95 11.30 -5.18 6.73
CA ASN A 95 12.44 -4.37 6.31
C ASN A 95 12.01 -3.14 5.50
N ARG A 96 10.98 -3.27 4.65
CA ARG A 96 10.38 -2.13 3.93
C ARG A 96 9.69 -1.16 4.88
N LEU A 97 8.88 -1.66 5.82
CA LEU A 97 8.25 -0.82 6.84
C LEU A 97 9.29 -0.02 7.64
N LYS A 98 10.37 -0.68 8.09
CA LYS A 98 11.47 0.00 8.79
C LYS A 98 12.05 1.14 7.95
N LYS A 99 12.39 0.89 6.69
CA LYS A 99 12.94 1.91 5.78
C LYS A 99 12.01 3.12 5.67
N ILE A 100 10.70 2.91 5.48
CA ILE A 100 9.73 4.00 5.35
C ILE A 100 9.54 4.77 6.66
N ALA A 101 9.52 4.07 7.82
CA ALA A 101 9.44 4.71 9.13
C ALA A 101 10.66 5.60 9.40
N ASP A 102 11.88 5.08 9.19
CA ASP A 102 13.12 5.83 9.40
C ASP A 102 13.19 7.10 8.51
N GLN A 103 12.70 7.03 7.27
CA GLN A 103 12.63 8.17 6.35
C GLN A 103 11.70 9.28 6.85
N ARG A 104 10.59 8.91 7.50
CA ARG A 104 9.61 9.87 8.05
C ARG A 104 10.12 10.54 9.32
N ASP A 105 10.81 9.80 10.18
CA ASP A 105 11.40 10.36 11.42
C ASP A 105 12.56 11.34 11.13
N SER A 106 13.15 11.27 9.94
CA SER A 106 14.25 12.13 9.49
C SER A 106 13.80 13.40 8.74
N SER A 107 12.48 13.58 8.53
CA SER A 107 11.87 14.70 7.78
C SER A 107 11.15 15.67 8.71
#